data_AF-A0A9J6H5Q3-F1
#
_entry.id   AF-A0A9J6H5Q3-F1
#
_cell.length_a   1.000
_cell.length_b   1.000
_cell.length_c   1.000
_cell.angle_alpha   90.00
_cell.angle_beta   90.00
_cell.angle_gamma   90.00
#
_symmetry.space_group_name_H-M   'P 1'
#
loop_
_entity.id
_entity.type
_entity.pdbx_description
1 polymer ?
#
loop_
_entity_poly.entity_id
_entity_poly.type
_entity_poly.pdbx_seq_one_letter_code
_entity_poly.pdbx_strand_id
1 'polypeptide(L)'
;MCQKLRHPSDINLALVPISLAQQLQPTAKFNMHSLHFLQTNLDHTRAATPHLVDFVEADHIDMAFLCVPYARGSTVLGEPPNWLRFLHLDTPRRIILIPLRKFDVFPHTVSPYVVALRLQNQKSSMLLIATYAAPSVPMDFILYRIDDVL
;
A
#
# COMPACT_ATOMS: atom_id res chain seq x y z
N MET A 1 -25.15 -32.05 -3.53
CA MET A 1 -24.34 -32.13 -2.30
C MET A 1 -23.54 -30.83 -2.21
N CYS A 2 -24.11 -29.82 -1.54
CA CYS A 2 -23.53 -28.46 -1.47
C CYS A 2 -22.38 -28.43 -0.48
N GLN A 3 -21.16 -28.17 -0.95
CA GLN A 3 -20.02 -27.86 -0.08
C GLN A 3 -20.01 -26.35 0.22
N LYS A 4 -20.08 -26.06 1.52
CA LYS A 4 -20.09 -24.72 2.13
C LYS A 4 -18.95 -23.84 1.61
N LEU A 5 -19.32 -22.68 1.08
CA LEU A 5 -18.45 -21.51 0.93
C LEU A 5 -17.90 -21.12 2.30
N ARG A 6 -16.57 -21.07 2.43
CA ARG A 6 -15.91 -20.58 3.65
C ARG A 6 -16.04 -19.05 3.69
N HIS A 7 -16.41 -18.56 4.87
CA HIS A 7 -16.65 -17.18 5.22
C HIS A 7 -15.37 -16.32 5.06
N PRO A 8 -15.47 -15.03 4.69
CA PRO A 8 -14.32 -14.13 4.62
C PRO A 8 -14.04 -13.56 6.01
N SER A 9 -13.08 -14.14 6.73
CA SER A 9 -12.64 -13.60 8.03
C SER A 9 -11.16 -13.80 8.33
N ASP A 10 -10.34 -14.16 7.35
CA ASP A 10 -8.89 -14.29 7.56
C ASP A 10 -8.17 -13.00 7.18
N ILE A 11 -8.46 -11.94 7.95
CA ILE A 11 -7.71 -10.69 7.93
C ILE A 11 -6.44 -10.93 8.76
N ASN A 12 -5.32 -11.25 8.11
CA ASN A 12 -4.00 -11.10 8.71
C ASN A 12 -3.59 -9.61 8.67
N LEU A 13 -4.24 -8.80 9.50
CA LEU A 13 -3.66 -7.53 9.95
C LEU A 13 -2.47 -7.92 10.83
N ALA A 14 -1.25 -7.80 10.30
CA ALA A 14 -0.09 -7.72 11.16
C ALA A 14 -0.31 -6.51 12.08
N LEU A 15 -0.72 -6.80 13.32
CA LEU A 15 -0.98 -5.85 14.39
C LEU A 15 0.25 -4.97 14.58
N VAL A 16 0.17 -3.73 14.09
CA VAL A 16 1.01 -2.66 14.62
C VAL A 16 0.50 -2.42 16.04
N PRO A 17 1.34 -2.53 17.09
CA PRO A 17 0.90 -2.21 18.43
C PRO A 17 0.43 -0.76 18.48
N ILE A 18 -0.82 -0.55 18.88
CA ILE A 18 -1.49 0.76 19.00
C ILE A 18 -0.72 1.71 19.95
N SER A 19 0.17 1.18 20.79
CA SER A 19 1.00 1.95 21.71
C SER A 19 2.18 2.71 21.07
N LEU A 20 2.51 2.48 19.80
CA LEU A 20 3.60 3.21 19.11
C LEU A 20 3.12 4.38 18.25
N ALA A 21 1.81 4.49 18.00
CA ALA A 21 1.22 5.54 17.15
C ALA A 21 1.04 6.89 17.88
N GLN A 22 1.20 6.93 19.21
CA GLN A 22 0.90 8.11 20.03
C GLN A 22 2.11 9.02 20.33
N GLN A 23 3.29 8.81 19.74
CA GLN A 23 4.50 9.59 20.06
C GLN A 23 5.05 10.48 18.94
N LEU A 24 4.33 10.70 17.84
CA LEU A 24 4.81 11.64 16.81
C LEU A 24 4.23 13.04 17.07
N GLN A 25 5.04 13.88 17.72
CA GLN A 25 4.82 15.32 17.83
C GLN A 25 4.78 15.97 16.43
N PRO A 26 3.95 17.00 16.22
CA PRO A 26 3.88 17.69 14.94
C PRO A 26 5.02 18.70 14.83
N THR A 27 6.17 18.28 14.33
CA THR A 27 7.31 19.18 14.05
C THR A 27 7.78 19.09 12.61
N ALA A 28 6.95 19.61 11.69
CA ALA A 28 7.45 20.17 10.44
C ALA A 28 6.49 21.23 9.92
N LYS A 29 6.93 22.50 9.86
CA LYS A 29 6.25 23.54 9.10
C LYS A 29 6.30 23.15 7.62
N PHE A 30 5.19 22.69 7.07
CA PHE A 30 5.08 22.33 5.65
C PHE A 30 4.74 23.55 4.80
N ASN A 31 5.64 23.89 3.86
CA ASN A 31 5.26 24.61 2.64
C ASN A 31 4.48 23.63 1.75
N MET A 32 3.46 24.11 1.03
CA MET A 32 2.68 23.31 0.06
C MET A 32 3.52 22.89 -1.16
N HIS A 33 4.55 22.08 -0.95
CA HIS A 33 5.32 21.47 -2.02
C HIS A 33 4.57 20.25 -2.57
N SER A 34 4.68 20.06 -3.88
CA SER A 34 4.14 18.95 -4.67
C SER A 34 4.37 17.60 -4.00
N LEU A 35 3.35 16.75 -3.99
CA LEU A 35 3.49 15.35 -3.57
C LEU A 35 4.06 14.54 -4.73
N HIS A 36 5.14 13.80 -4.48
CA HIS A 36 5.78 12.96 -5.49
C HIS A 36 5.36 11.50 -5.29
N PHE A 37 4.77 10.91 -6.33
CA PHE A 37 4.29 9.55 -6.31
C PHE A 37 5.13 8.67 -7.25
N LEU A 38 5.53 7.51 -6.76
CA LEU A 38 6.05 6.43 -7.57
C LEU A 38 4.94 5.40 -7.79
N GLN A 39 4.62 5.08 -9.03
CA GLN A 39 3.77 3.95 -9.38
C GLN A 39 4.55 3.03 -10.32
N THR A 40 4.74 1.78 -9.92
CA THR A 40 5.51 0.82 -10.72
C THR A 40 5.04 -0.61 -10.53
N ASN A 41 5.19 -1.42 -11.58
CA ASN A 41 5.07 -2.87 -11.51
C ASN A 41 6.46 -3.49 -11.55
N LEU A 42 6.79 -4.25 -10.51
CA LEU A 42 8.10 -4.85 -10.30
C LEU A 42 8.16 -6.32 -10.74
N ASP A 43 7.09 -6.86 -11.33
CA ASP A 43 6.99 -8.19 -11.98
C ASP A 43 7.64 -9.34 -11.19
N HIS A 44 7.54 -9.28 -9.86
CA HIS A 44 8.16 -10.19 -8.92
C HIS A 44 9.68 -10.38 -9.10
N THR A 45 10.39 -9.41 -9.68
CA THR A 45 11.81 -9.57 -9.97
C THR A 45 12.70 -9.18 -8.80
N ARG A 46 13.66 -10.05 -8.48
CA ARG A 46 14.75 -9.79 -7.54
C ARG A 46 15.74 -8.74 -8.07
N ALA A 47 15.72 -8.45 -9.36
CA ALA A 47 16.61 -7.45 -9.96
C ALA A 47 16.06 -6.03 -9.78
N ALA A 48 14.75 -5.80 -9.99
CA ALA A 48 14.20 -4.45 -9.90
C ALA A 48 13.81 -4.03 -8.48
N THR A 49 13.27 -4.95 -7.67
CA THR A 49 12.74 -4.62 -6.34
C THR A 49 13.78 -4.01 -5.37
N PRO A 50 15.06 -4.45 -5.32
CA PRO A 50 16.07 -3.85 -4.44
C PRO A 50 16.34 -2.36 -4.68
N HIS A 51 16.18 -1.88 -5.92
CA HIS A 51 16.47 -0.49 -6.29
C HIS A 51 15.40 0.51 -5.85
N LEU A 52 14.34 0.04 -5.19
CA LEU A 52 13.27 0.90 -4.71
C LEU A 52 13.78 2.02 -3.80
N VAL A 53 14.73 1.71 -2.89
CA VAL A 53 15.33 2.72 -2.01
C VAL A 53 16.07 3.79 -2.81
N ASP A 54 16.78 3.40 -3.86
CA ASP A 54 17.53 4.32 -4.73
C ASP A 54 16.58 5.32 -5.41
N PHE A 55 15.44 4.84 -5.96
CA PHE A 55 14.43 5.70 -6.58
C PHE A 55 13.76 6.62 -5.59
N VAL A 56 13.41 6.10 -4.41
CA VAL A 56 12.74 6.88 -3.37
C VAL A 56 13.62 8.02 -2.87
N GLU A 57 14.91 7.76 -2.67
CA GLU A 57 15.87 8.75 -2.18
C GLU A 57 16.22 9.78 -3.26
N ALA A 58 16.48 9.33 -4.49
CA ALA A 58 16.90 10.20 -5.58
C ALA A 58 15.81 11.19 -6.02
N ASP A 59 14.55 10.72 -6.11
CA ASP A 59 13.44 11.52 -6.65
C ASP A 59 12.57 12.16 -5.56
N HIS A 60 12.99 12.05 -4.30
CA HIS A 60 12.26 12.53 -3.12
C HIS A 60 10.80 12.06 -3.10
N ILE A 61 10.58 10.78 -3.38
CA ILE A 61 9.24 10.19 -3.44
C ILE A 61 8.59 10.25 -2.05
N ASP A 62 7.35 10.73 -1.99
CA ASP A 62 6.54 10.79 -0.76
C ASP A 62 5.71 9.52 -0.55
N MET A 63 5.39 8.86 -1.66
CA MET A 63 4.52 7.69 -1.66
C MET A 63 4.81 6.77 -2.84
N ALA A 64 4.85 5.46 -2.57
CA ALA A 64 5.09 4.45 -3.59
C ALA A 64 3.96 3.42 -3.65
N PHE A 65 3.42 3.20 -4.84
CA PHE A 65 2.49 2.14 -5.19
C PHE A 65 3.21 1.09 -6.04
N LEU A 66 3.35 -0.10 -5.48
CA LEU A 66 4.13 -1.19 -6.06
C LEU A 66 3.21 -2.36 -6.39
N CYS A 67 3.13 -2.68 -7.67
CA CYS A 67 2.50 -3.91 -8.14
C CYS A 67 3.55 -5.02 -8.24
N VAL A 68 3.21 -6.19 -7.72
CA VAL A 68 4.03 -7.41 -7.80
C VAL A 68 5.49 -7.23 -7.33
N PRO A 69 5.77 -6.58 -6.18
CA PRO A 69 7.14 -6.55 -5.65
C PRO A 69 7.64 -7.95 -5.27
N TYR A 70 8.96 -8.13 -5.32
CA TYR A 70 9.61 -9.26 -4.68
C TYR A 70 9.60 -9.09 -3.15
N ALA A 71 8.91 -9.98 -2.44
CA ALA A 71 8.80 -9.94 -0.98
C ALA A 71 8.94 -11.33 -0.35
N ARG A 72 9.61 -11.40 0.79
CA ARG A 72 9.80 -12.61 1.61
C ARG A 72 9.03 -12.43 2.92
N GLY A 73 7.93 -13.16 3.07
CA GLY A 73 6.98 -12.90 4.15
C GLY A 73 6.43 -11.48 4.03
N SER A 74 6.38 -10.74 5.15
CA SER A 74 5.94 -9.34 5.20
C SER A 74 6.99 -8.31 4.81
N THR A 75 8.18 -8.73 4.36
CA THR A 75 9.29 -7.84 4.04
C THR A 75 9.44 -7.69 2.53
N VAL A 76 9.43 -6.45 2.05
CA VAL A 76 9.74 -6.10 0.66
C VAL A 76 11.23 -5.86 0.53
N LEU A 77 11.85 -6.40 -0.52
CA LEU A 77 13.27 -6.16 -0.76
C LEU A 77 13.49 -4.69 -1.15
N GLY A 78 14.53 -4.03 -0.64
CA GLY A 78 14.79 -2.62 -0.96
C GLY A 78 13.79 -1.62 -0.37
N GLU A 79 12.98 -2.02 0.61
CA GLU A 79 12.06 -1.11 1.31
C GLU A 79 12.82 -0.02 2.06
N PRO A 80 12.50 1.27 1.87
CA PRO A 80 13.11 2.37 2.61
C PRO A 80 12.85 2.27 4.12
N PRO A 81 13.83 2.60 4.97
CA PRO A 81 13.61 2.62 6.41
C PRO A 81 12.58 3.68 6.83
N ASN A 82 11.81 3.42 7.88
CA ASN A 82 10.81 4.31 8.49
C ASN A 82 9.53 4.57 7.68
N TRP A 83 9.35 3.91 6.54
CA TRP A 83 8.11 3.98 5.80
C TRP A 83 7.08 2.99 6.36
N LEU A 84 5.79 3.34 6.25
CA LEU A 84 4.69 2.42 6.59
C LEU A 84 4.32 1.64 5.34
N ARG A 85 3.87 0.40 5.47
CA ARG A 85 3.45 -0.41 4.31
C ARG A 85 2.10 -1.06 4.53
N PHE A 86 1.32 -1.12 3.46
CA PHE A 86 0.05 -1.83 3.40
C PHE A 86 0.15 -2.87 2.30
N LEU A 87 0.11 -4.14 2.67
CA LEU A 87 0.42 -5.25 1.77
C LEU A 87 -0.51 -6.44 2.05
N HIS A 88 -0.79 -7.21 1.00
CA HIS A 88 -1.49 -8.50 1.11
C HIS A 88 -0.52 -9.67 0.82
N LEU A 89 -0.48 -10.67 1.71
CA LEU A 89 0.55 -11.72 1.67
C LEU A 89 0.19 -12.97 0.88
N ASP A 90 -1.10 -13.30 0.81
CA ASP A 90 -1.51 -14.68 0.50
C ASP A 90 -1.60 -15.03 -0.98
N THR A 91 -1.11 -14.20 -1.89
CA THR A 91 -1.32 -14.40 -3.34
C THR A 91 -0.23 -13.77 -4.23
N PRO A 92 -0.11 -14.21 -5.51
CA PRO A 92 0.88 -13.70 -6.48
C PRO A 92 0.63 -12.26 -6.96
N ARG A 93 -0.37 -11.58 -6.40
CA ARG A 93 -0.84 -10.27 -6.85
C ARG A 93 -0.72 -9.33 -5.67
N ARG A 94 0.50 -8.85 -5.45
CA ARG A 94 0.85 -8.06 -4.27
C ARG A 94 0.80 -6.60 -4.67
N ILE A 95 -0.19 -5.90 -4.16
CA ILE A 95 -0.15 -4.46 -4.10
C ILE A 95 0.51 -4.08 -2.80
N ILE A 96 1.47 -3.18 -2.87
CA ILE A 96 2.08 -2.56 -1.70
C ILE A 96 1.99 -1.06 -1.86
N LEU A 97 1.34 -0.41 -0.90
CA LEU A 97 1.33 1.04 -0.79
C LEU A 97 2.21 1.44 0.38
N ILE A 98 3.18 2.31 0.11
CA ILE A 98 4.17 2.75 1.08
C ILE A 98 4.05 4.27 1.26
N PRO A 99 3.32 4.76 2.27
CA PRO A 99 3.29 6.19 2.60
C PRO A 99 4.40 6.58 3.58
N LEU A 100 4.91 7.80 3.42
CA LEU A 100 5.74 8.45 4.41
C LEU A 100 4.87 9.00 5.57
N ARG A 101 5.44 9.06 6.81
CA ARG A 101 4.74 9.48 8.05
C ARG A 101 4.23 10.94 8.10
N LYS A 102 4.12 11.62 6.96
CA LYS A 102 3.60 13.00 6.83
C LYS A 102 2.07 13.08 6.98
N PHE A 103 1.38 11.95 6.85
CA PHE A 103 -0.07 11.86 6.95
C PHE A 103 -0.48 10.90 8.06
N ASP A 104 -1.61 11.21 8.69
CA ASP A 104 -2.39 10.20 9.40
C ASP A 104 -2.97 9.25 8.35
N VAL A 105 -2.67 7.96 8.48
CA VAL A 105 -3.04 6.94 7.50
C VAL A 105 -4.08 6.01 8.07
N PHE A 106 -5.24 5.96 7.44
CA PHE A 106 -6.37 5.10 7.82
C PHE A 106 -6.62 4.07 6.73
N PRO A 107 -6.34 2.78 6.98
CA PRO A 107 -6.65 1.74 6.02
C PRO A 107 -8.16 1.58 5.87
N HIS A 108 -8.64 1.58 4.63
CA HIS A 108 -10.05 1.33 4.31
C HIS A 108 -10.24 -0.08 3.76
N THR A 109 -9.37 -0.51 2.83
CA THR A 109 -9.38 -1.87 2.26
C THR A 109 -7.95 -2.28 1.89
N VAL A 110 -7.56 -3.51 2.20
CA VAL A 110 -6.28 -4.09 1.77
C VAL A 110 -6.54 -5.48 1.21
N SER A 111 -6.39 -5.62 -0.10
CA SER A 111 -6.61 -6.87 -0.83
C SER A 111 -5.53 -7.06 -1.92
N PRO A 112 -5.46 -8.24 -2.56
CA PRO A 112 -4.49 -8.50 -3.63
C PRO A 112 -4.66 -7.60 -4.87
N TYR A 113 -5.86 -7.01 -5.04
CA TYR A 113 -6.27 -6.31 -6.26
C TYR A 113 -6.54 -4.83 -6.05
N VAL A 114 -6.88 -4.46 -4.82
CA VAL A 114 -7.20 -3.09 -4.43
C VAL A 114 -6.65 -2.86 -3.03
N VAL A 115 -5.88 -1.78 -2.87
CA VAL A 115 -5.53 -1.18 -1.58
C VAL A 115 -6.09 0.24 -1.58
N ALA A 116 -6.93 0.54 -0.60
CA ALA A 116 -7.54 1.85 -0.42
C ALA A 116 -7.18 2.39 0.97
N LEU A 117 -6.58 3.59 1.02
CA LEU A 117 -6.20 4.27 2.25
C LEU A 117 -6.75 5.69 2.24
N ARG A 118 -7.26 6.15 3.38
CA ARG A 118 -7.52 7.56 3.61
C ARG A 118 -6.30 8.18 4.27
N LEU A 119 -5.74 9.19 3.62
CA LEU A 119 -4.64 10.01 4.11
C LEU A 119 -5.23 11.33 4.60
N GLN A 120 -4.86 11.75 5.79
CA GLN A 120 -5.35 12.99 6.37
C GLN A 120 -4.22 13.76 7.03
N ASN A 121 -4.30 15.08 6.94
CA ASN A 121 -3.56 16.00 7.78
C ASN A 121 -4.49 17.14 8.19
N GLN A 122 -3.95 18.17 8.86
CA GLN A 122 -4.73 19.30 9.35
C GLN A 122 -5.45 20.10 8.24
N LYS A 123 -5.02 20.00 6.98
CA LYS A 123 -5.48 20.85 5.87
C LYS A 123 -6.16 20.10 4.74
N SER A 124 -6.01 18.79 4.66
CA SER A 124 -6.44 17.99 3.51
C SER A 124 -6.77 16.57 3.92
N SER A 125 -7.72 15.98 3.19
CA SER A 125 -8.01 14.55 3.22
C SER A 125 -7.98 14.04 1.78
N MET A 126 -7.32 12.91 1.57
CA MET A 126 -7.15 12.27 0.29
C MET A 126 -7.51 10.79 0.42
N LEU A 127 -8.33 10.28 -0.48
CA LEU A 127 -8.53 8.84 -0.65
C LEU A 127 -7.56 8.37 -1.73
N LEU A 128 -6.64 7.48 -1.36
CA LEU A 128 -5.76 6.82 -2.30
C LEU A 128 -6.30 5.43 -2.58
N ILE A 129 -6.55 5.13 -3.86
CA ILE A 129 -6.97 3.82 -4.32
C ILE A 129 -5.91 3.31 -5.29
N ALA A 130 -5.43 2.13 -5.01
CA ALA A 130 -4.27 1.56 -5.65
C ALA A 130 -4.66 0.16 -6.13
N THR A 131 -4.61 -0.08 -7.45
CA THR A 131 -5.22 -1.27 -8.06
C THR A 131 -4.27 -2.03 -8.99
N TYR A 132 -4.41 -3.36 -8.99
CA TYR A 132 -3.67 -4.25 -9.85
C TYR A 132 -4.63 -5.14 -10.63
N ALA A 133 -4.93 -4.73 -11.86
CA ALA A 133 -5.75 -5.48 -12.80
C ALA A 133 -4.91 -6.57 -13.48
N ALA A 134 -4.62 -7.66 -12.77
CA ALA A 134 -3.82 -8.72 -13.38
C ALA A 134 -4.59 -9.43 -14.51
N PRO A 135 -3.90 -9.85 -15.60
CA PRO A 135 -4.53 -10.34 -16.84
C PRO A 135 -5.48 -11.52 -16.64
N SER A 136 -5.22 -12.35 -15.63
CA SER A 136 -6.00 -13.53 -15.30
C SER A 136 -7.17 -13.25 -14.35
N VAL A 137 -7.59 -11.99 -14.17
CA VAL A 137 -8.83 -11.63 -13.47
C VAL A 137 -9.70 -10.77 -14.38
N PRO A 138 -11.03 -11.04 -14.45
CA PRO A 138 -11.95 -10.21 -15.23
C PRO A 138 -11.92 -8.75 -14.78
N MET A 139 -11.93 -7.81 -15.73
CA MET A 139 -11.91 -6.39 -15.42
C MET A 139 -13.13 -5.96 -14.59
N ASP A 140 -14.31 -6.51 -14.88
CA ASP A 140 -15.54 -6.21 -14.13
C ASP A 140 -15.42 -6.53 -12.64
N PHE A 141 -14.68 -7.59 -12.30
CA PHE A 141 -14.38 -7.90 -10.90
C PHE A 141 -13.52 -6.80 -10.27
N ILE A 142 -12.51 -6.28 -10.97
CA ILE A 142 -11.67 -5.19 -10.46
C ILE A 142 -12.48 -3.90 -10.31
N LEU A 143 -13.32 -3.57 -11.29
CA LEU A 143 -14.18 -2.38 -11.26
C LEU A 143 -15.16 -2.43 -10.08
N TYR A 144 -15.83 -3.58 -9.88
CA TYR A 144 -16.71 -3.79 -8.73
C TYR A 144 -15.98 -3.53 -7.39
N ARG A 145 -14.71 -3.95 -7.28
CA ARG A 145 -13.90 -3.73 -6.06
C ARG A 145 -13.44 -2.28 -5.89
N ILE A 146 -13.37 -1.51 -6.96
CA ILE A 146 -13.12 -0.06 -6.91
C ILE A 146 -14.39 0.66 -6.46
N ASP A 147 -15.55 0.28 -7.00
CA ASP A 147 -16.83 0.86 -6.62
C ASP A 147 -17.15 0.61 -5.13
N ASP A 148 -16.78 -0.56 -4.58
CA ASP A 148 -16.92 -0.88 -3.15
C ASP A 148 -16.15 0.10 -2.22
N VAL A 149 -15.15 0.83 -2.72
CA VAL A 149 -14.25 1.68 -1.90
C VAL A 149 -14.36 3.18 -2.19
N LEU A 150 -15.14 3.59 -3.19
CA LEU A 150 -15.43 4.99 -3.53
C LEU A 150 -16.57 5.55 -2.66
#